data_AF-A0A952LGM2-F1
#
_entry.id   AF-A0A952LGM2-F1
#
_cell.length_a   1.000
_cell.length_b   1.000
_cell.length_c   1.000
_cell.angle_alpha   90.00
_cell.angle_beta   90.00
_cell.angle_gamma   90.00
#
_symmetry.space_group_name_H-M   'P 1'
#
loop_
_entity.id
_entity.type
_entity.pdbx_description
1 polymer ?
#
loop_
_entity_poly.entity_id
_entity_poly.type
_entity_poly.pdbx_seq_one_letter_code
_entity_poly.pdbx_strand_id
1 'polypeptide(L)'
;MDYDDKLILALNNPITQNRMVVIEILGKRKTKKAVSKLCKMLFDKRDTYELIEIVKALQNIGTDEALECLKERKKIQKENSKRKFKKKIQD
;
A
#
# COMPACT_ATOMS: atom_id res chain seq x y z
N MET A 1 21.08 -0.21 12.95
CA MET A 1 19.92 0.12 12.10
C MET A 1 20.44 0.68 10.80
N ASP A 2 20.23 -0.03 9.69
CA ASP A 2 20.69 0.43 8.37
C ASP A 2 19.76 1.55 7.83
N TYR A 3 20.09 2.11 6.67
CA TYR A 3 19.30 3.21 6.08
C TYR A 3 17.87 2.78 5.72
N ASP A 4 17.70 1.57 5.21
CA ASP A 4 16.39 1.06 4.81
C ASP A 4 15.52 0.78 6.05
N ASP A 5 16.12 0.30 7.15
CA ASP A 5 15.42 0.15 8.43
C ASP A 5 14.92 1.51 8.97
N LYS A 6 15.71 2.58 8.82
CA LYS A 6 15.29 3.95 9.20
C LYS A 6 14.12 4.44 8.36
N LEU A 7 14.13 4.16 7.05
CA LEU A 7 13.00 4.47 6.18
C LEU A 7 11.75 3.67 6.58
N ILE A 8 11.88 2.38 6.86
CA ILE A 8 10.75 1.55 7.32
C ILE A 8 10.18 2.08 8.64
N LEU A 9 11.03 2.52 9.57
CA LEU A 9 10.60 3.16 10.81
C LEU A 9 9.82 4.47 10.54
N ALA A 10 10.28 5.27 9.58
CA ALA A 10 9.66 6.54 9.19
C ALA A 10 8.27 6.38 8.55
N LEU A 11 7.86 5.17 8.14
CA LEU A 11 6.47 4.88 7.75
C LEU A 11 5.46 5.08 8.91
N ASN A 12 5.92 5.21 10.15
CA ASN A 12 5.07 5.54 11.30
C ASN A 12 5.02 7.05 11.59
N ASN A 13 5.58 7.91 10.74
CA ASN A 13 5.55 9.36 10.95
C ASN A 13 4.09 9.85 11.02
N PRO A 14 3.74 10.72 11.99
CA PRO A 14 2.37 11.21 12.14
C PRO A 14 1.91 12.05 10.94
N ILE A 15 2.84 12.68 10.21
CA ILE A 15 2.56 13.54 9.07
C ILE A 15 2.46 12.70 7.80
N THR A 16 1.31 12.75 7.13
CA THR A 16 1.02 11.98 5.91
C THR A 16 2.02 12.27 4.79
N GLN A 17 2.38 13.53 4.58
CA GLN A 17 3.33 13.96 3.55
C GLN A 17 4.70 13.31 3.75
N ASN A 18 5.16 13.23 5.00
CA ASN A 18 6.42 12.56 5.33
C ASN A 18 6.36 11.06 5.02
N ARG A 19 5.23 10.40 5.35
CA ARG A 19 5.05 8.99 5.00
C ARG A 19 5.04 8.78 3.49
N MET A 20 4.37 9.64 2.72
CA MET A 20 4.32 9.54 1.26
C MET A 20 5.72 9.64 0.63
N VAL A 21 6.54 10.59 1.08
CA VAL A 21 7.94 10.70 0.64
C VAL A 21 8.72 9.43 0.96
N VAL A 22 8.55 8.87 2.15
CA VAL A 22 9.21 7.62 2.56
C VAL A 22 8.74 6.43 1.70
N ILE A 23 7.44 6.32 1.43
CA ILE A 23 6.85 5.28 0.57
C ILE A 23 7.45 5.36 -0.84
N GLU A 24 7.51 6.57 -1.42
CA GLU A 24 8.10 6.81 -2.74
C GLU A 24 9.58 6.37 -2.78
N ILE A 25 10.37 6.77 -1.78
CA ILE A 25 11.79 6.42 -1.68
C ILE A 25 11.97 4.91 -1.59
N LEU A 26 11.20 4.22 -0.74
CA LEU A 26 11.25 2.75 -0.61
C LEU A 26 10.91 2.04 -1.92
N GLY A 27 9.92 2.56 -2.65
CA GLY A 27 9.56 2.08 -3.98
C GLY A 27 10.69 2.23 -4.99
N LYS A 28 11.25 3.44 -5.12
CA LYS A 28 12.36 3.73 -6.05
C LYS A 28 13.62 2.91 -5.75
N ARG A 29 13.90 2.68 -4.46
CA ARG A 29 15.03 1.86 -3.99
C ARG A 29 14.78 0.35 -4.11
N LYS A 30 13.55 -0.07 -4.40
CA LYS A 30 13.12 -1.47 -4.43
C LYS A 30 13.43 -2.21 -3.13
N THR A 31 13.23 -1.55 -1.99
CA THR A 31 13.53 -2.09 -0.65
C THR A 31 12.61 -3.26 -0.31
N LYS A 32 13.06 -4.49 -0.56
CA LYS A 32 12.30 -5.74 -0.31
C LYS A 32 11.85 -5.88 1.14
N LYS A 33 12.68 -5.43 2.10
CA LYS A 33 12.36 -5.45 3.54
C LYS A 33 11.07 -4.68 3.89
N ALA A 34 10.66 -3.71 3.07
CA ALA A 34 9.50 -2.88 3.33
C ALA A 34 8.17 -3.51 2.89
N VAL A 35 8.19 -4.60 2.11
CA VAL A 35 7.00 -5.18 1.48
C VAL A 35 5.93 -5.51 2.50
N SER A 36 6.27 -6.26 3.55
CA SER A 36 5.32 -6.64 4.60
C SER A 36 4.64 -5.43 5.25
N LYS A 37 5.41 -4.37 5.58
CA LYS A 37 4.87 -3.14 6.19
C LYS A 37 3.98 -2.36 5.23
N LEU A 38 4.41 -2.18 3.98
CA LEU A 38 3.64 -1.50 2.95
C LEU A 38 2.33 -2.26 2.63
N CYS A 39 2.38 -3.58 2.60
CA CYS A 39 1.20 -4.41 2.43
C CYS A 39 0.21 -4.24 3.57
N LYS A 40 0.65 -4.26 4.83
CA LYS A 40 -0.23 -3.93 5.96
C LYS A 40 -0.87 -2.56 5.79
N MET A 41 -0.07 -1.54 5.44
CA MET A 41 -0.56 -0.18 5.23
C MET A 41 -1.59 -0.07 4.08
N LEU A 42 -1.50 -0.90 3.05
CA LEU A 42 -2.43 -0.93 1.91
C LEU A 42 -3.87 -1.35 2.30
N PHE A 43 -4.02 -2.08 3.40
CA PHE A 43 -5.31 -2.54 3.94
C PHE A 43 -5.78 -1.74 5.15
N ASP A 44 -4.97 -0.81 5.66
CA ASP A 44 -5.38 0.13 6.71
C ASP A 44 -6.36 1.20 6.17
N LYS A 45 -7.12 1.84 7.07
CA LYS A 45 -7.88 3.05 6.72
C LYS A 45 -6.90 4.22 6.52
N ARG A 46 -6.64 4.56 5.26
CA ARG A 46 -5.75 5.65 4.85
C ARG A 46 -6.38 6.52 3.77
N ASP A 47 -5.80 7.70 3.59
CA ASP A 47 -6.16 8.60 2.49
C ASP A 47 -5.90 7.95 1.12
N THR A 48 -6.68 8.35 0.12
CA THR A 48 -6.62 7.77 -1.23
C THR A 48 -5.27 8.02 -1.90
N TYR A 49 -4.66 9.20 -1.73
CA TYR A 49 -3.36 9.51 -2.31
C TYR A 49 -2.24 8.71 -1.66
N GLU A 50 -2.29 8.52 -0.34
CA GLU A 50 -1.34 7.66 0.37
C GLU A 50 -1.44 6.21 -0.11
N LEU A 51 -2.66 5.69 -0.31
CA LEU A 51 -2.87 4.34 -0.86
C LEU A 51 -2.35 4.20 -2.29
N ILE A 52 -2.53 5.21 -3.14
CA ILE A 52 -1.98 5.21 -4.50
C ILE A 52 -0.45 5.13 -4.47
N GLU A 53 0.19 5.87 -3.56
CA GLU A 53 1.65 5.86 -3.44
C GLU A 53 2.18 4.50 -2.95
N ILE A 54 1.46 3.86 -2.00
CA ILE A 54 1.78 2.50 -1.56
C ILE A 54 1.68 1.51 -2.72
N VAL A 55 0.64 1.63 -3.56
CA VAL A 55 0.48 0.77 -4.74
C VAL A 55 1.66 0.92 -5.70
N LYS A 56 2.06 2.16 -6.03
CA LYS A 56 3.22 2.42 -6.90
C LYS A 56 4.50 1.84 -6.30
N ALA A 57 4.72 2.03 -5.00
CA ALA A 57 5.91 1.52 -4.33
C ALA A 57 5.98 -0.01 -4.38
N LEU A 58 4.89 -0.71 -4.09
CA LEU A 58 4.81 -2.17 -4.18
C LEU A 58 5.02 -2.68 -5.62
N GLN A 59 4.46 -1.98 -6.62
CA GLN A 59 4.71 -2.28 -8.04
C GLN A 59 6.21 -2.13 -8.40
N ASN A 60 6.85 -1.06 -7.95
CA ASN A 60 8.26 -0.80 -8.22
C ASN A 60 9.19 -1.80 -7.53
N ILE A 61 8.86 -2.23 -6.30
CA ILE A 61 9.62 -3.25 -5.56
C ILE A 61 9.53 -4.60 -6.30
N GLY A 62 8.35 -4.99 -6.79
CA GLY A 62 8.19 -6.06 -7.77
C GLY A 62 8.51 -7.48 -7.30
N THR A 63 8.66 -7.73 -6.00
CA THR A 63 8.75 -9.09 -5.44
C THR A 63 7.41 -9.81 -5.57
N ASP A 64 7.42 -11.15 -5.62
CA ASP A 64 6.20 -11.96 -5.69
C ASP A 64 5.22 -11.63 -4.55
N GLU A 65 5.72 -11.44 -3.32
CA GLU A 65 4.91 -11.02 -2.17
C GLU A 65 4.19 -9.68 -2.41
N ALA A 66 4.91 -8.69 -2.94
CA ALA A 66 4.35 -7.38 -3.29
C ALA A 66 3.28 -7.48 -4.38
N LEU A 67 3.53 -8.28 -5.41
CA LEU A 67 2.58 -8.48 -6.51
C LEU A 67 1.32 -9.21 -6.04
N GLU A 68 1.46 -10.22 -5.18
CA GLU A 68 0.33 -10.97 -4.63
C GLU A 68 -0.55 -10.08 -3.72
N CYS A 69 0.09 -9.30 -2.86
CA CYS A 69 -0.57 -8.28 -2.05
C CYS A 69 -1.41 -7.28 -2.87
N LEU A 70 -0.90 -6.85 -4.03
CA LEU A 70 -1.67 -6.00 -4.96
C LEU A 70 -2.84 -6.74 -5.61
N LYS A 71 -2.71 -8.02 -5.95
CA LYS A 71 -3.81 -8.84 -6.50
C LYS A 71 -4.93 -8.99 -5.47
N GLU A 72 -4.59 -9.31 -4.22
CA GLU A 72 -5.56 -9.42 -3.13
C GLU A 72 -6.30 -8.11 -2.90
N ARG A 73 -5.58 -6.97 -2.90
CA ARG A 73 -6.21 -5.65 -2.80
C ARG A 73 -7.23 -5.40 -3.92
N LYS A 74 -6.91 -5.77 -5.16
CA LYS A 74 -7.82 -5.65 -6.32
C LYS A 74 -9.05 -6.54 -6.18
N LYS A 75 -8.87 -7.79 -5.72
CA LYS A 75 -9.96 -8.74 -5.48
C LYS A 75 -10.99 -8.18 -4.48
N ILE A 76 -10.51 -7.66 -3.35
CA ILE A 76 -11.37 -7.03 -2.33
C ILE A 76 -12.12 -5.81 -2.89
N GLN A 77 -11.48 -4.96 -3.71
CA GLN A 77 -12.18 -3.85 -4.36
C GLN A 77 -13.30 -4.32 -5.28
N LYS A 78 -13.03 -5.34 -6.11
CA LYS A 78 -14.02 -5.90 -7.03
C LYS A 78 -15.21 -6.48 -6.27
N GLU A 79 -14.97 -7.20 -5.19
CA GLU A 79 -16.03 -7.75 -4.32
C GLU A 79 -16.85 -6.64 -3.66
N ASN A 80 -16.22 -5.59 -3.16
CA ASN A 80 -16.90 -4.44 -2.57
C ASN A 80 -17.76 -3.69 -3.59
N SER A 81 -17.28 -3.48 -4.82
CA SER A 81 -18.06 -2.87 -5.89
C SER A 81 -19.28 -3.72 -6.27
N LYS A 82 -19.12 -5.04 -6.39
CA LYS A 82 -20.24 -5.98 -6.63
C LYS A 82 -21.30 -5.92 -5.52
N ARG A 83 -20.86 -5.89 -4.25
CA ARG A 83 -21.77 -5.80 -3.10
C ARG A 83 -22.59 -4.50 -3.12
N LYS A 84 -21.95 -3.36 -3.42
CA LYS A 84 -22.64 -2.06 -3.55
C LYS A 84 -23.69 -2.07 -4.68
N PHE A 85 -23.36 -2.67 -5.82
CA PHE A 85 -24.28 -2.78 -6.95
C PHE A 85 -25.52 -3.63 -6.60
N LYS A 86 -25.32 -4.78 -5.93
CA LYS A 86 -26.44 -5.64 -5.50
C LYS A 86 -27.41 -4.93 -4.55
N LYS A 87 -26.89 -4.16 -3.58
CA LYS A 87 -27.74 -3.38 -2.66
C LYS A 87 -28.62 -2.37 -3.41
N LYS A 88 -28.04 -1.67 -4.39
CA LYS A 88 -28.75 -0.64 -5.18
C LYS A 88 -29.89 -1.17 -6.07
N ILE A 89 -29.95 -2.47 -6.34
CA ILE A 89 -31.01 -3.10 -7.15
C ILE A 89 -32.14 -3.66 -6.27
N GLN A 90 -31.90 -3.78 -4.95
CA GLN A 90 -32.85 -4.34 -3.99
C GLN A 90 -33.64 -3.27 -3.22
N ASP A 91 -33.34 -1.98 -3.48
CA ASP A 91 -34.05 -0.78 -2.98
C ASP A 91 -34.82 -0.13 -4.14
#